data_AF-A0AAV0T8X4-F1
#
_entry.id   AF-A0AAV0T8X4-F1
#
_cell.length_a   1.000
_cell.length_b   1.000
_cell.length_c   1.000
_cell.angle_alpha   90.00
_cell.angle_beta   90.00
_cell.angle_gamma   90.00
#
_symmetry.space_group_name_H-M   'P 1'
#
loop_
_entity.id
_entity.type
_entity.pdbx_description
1 polymer ?
#
loop_
_entity_poly.entity_id
_entity_poly.type
_entity_poly.pdbx_seq_one_letter_code
_entity_poly.pdbx_strand_id
1 'polypeptide(L)'
;MQNITPVSAAIAMCPRTISMNAPLGEDEYDVRFGDSRLLGMYLEKVDTELCVTSFPRGAKGGMFGAEKCRQIGIFDTVLQANGHPLQHYQVDRALKMIKAQTRPLVIRFRKSKRVQTLVDMGFSRELAVSALLKKNGDVQAAANYCFETTS
;
A
#
# COMPACT_ATOMS: atom_id res chain seq x y z
N MET A 1 10.81 20.23 44.87
CA MET A 1 9.64 19.84 44.06
C MET A 1 9.51 20.85 42.92
N GLN A 2 9.91 20.49 41.70
CA GLN A 2 9.68 21.34 40.53
C GLN A 2 8.27 21.07 40.01
N ASN A 3 7.41 22.10 40.08
CA ASN A 3 6.10 22.09 39.45
C ASN A 3 6.29 22.11 37.93
N ILE A 4 6.10 20.96 37.29
CA ILE A 4 5.98 20.89 35.83
C ILE A 4 4.57 21.35 35.51
N THR A 5 4.43 22.59 35.05
CA THR A 5 3.17 23.09 34.50
C THR A 5 2.87 22.34 33.21
N PRO A 6 1.75 21.63 33.07
CA PRO A 6 1.39 21.01 31.79
C PRO A 6 1.09 22.12 30.79
N VAL A 7 1.81 22.12 29.66
CA VAL A 7 1.50 23.02 28.53
C VAL A 7 0.14 22.59 27.99
N SER A 8 -0.82 23.50 28.09
CA SER A 8 -2.22 23.33 27.70
C SER A 8 -2.35 22.79 26.27
N ALA A 9 -3.21 21.78 26.13
CA ALA A 9 -3.54 21.08 24.89
C ALA A 9 -4.31 21.97 23.91
N ALA A 10 -3.61 22.83 23.16
CA ALA A 10 -4.18 23.53 22.00
C ALA A 10 -3.08 24.03 21.03
N ILE A 11 -2.11 23.17 20.69
CA ILE A 11 -1.38 23.36 19.42
C ILE A 11 -2.23 22.66 18.37
N ALA A 12 -3.03 23.42 17.62
CA ALA A 12 -3.81 22.89 16.50
C ALA A 12 -2.84 22.25 15.48
N MET A 13 -2.62 20.94 15.60
CA MET A 13 -1.83 20.20 14.63
C MET A 13 -2.56 20.25 13.29
N CYS A 14 -1.83 20.53 12.21
CA CYS A 14 -2.42 20.50 10.88
C CYS A 14 -3.08 19.11 10.66
N PRO A 15 -4.28 19.04 10.05
CA PRO A 15 -5.00 17.77 9.85
C PRO A 15 -4.16 16.65 9.24
N ARG A 16 -3.20 17.00 8.37
CA ARG A 16 -2.24 16.04 7.77
C ARG A 16 -1.30 15.42 8.80
N THR A 17 -0.84 16.21 9.77
CA THR A 17 0.00 15.74 10.88
C THR A 17 -0.79 14.80 11.78
N ILE A 18 -2.09 15.05 11.98
CA ILE A 18 -2.99 14.16 12.72
C ILE A 18 -3.16 12.82 11.98
N SER A 19 -3.49 12.84 10.68
CA SER A 19 -3.65 11.61 9.89
C SER A 19 -2.36 10.80 9.74
N MET A 20 -1.20 11.47 9.69
CA MET A 20 0.10 10.80 9.66
C MET A 20 0.43 10.13 10.99
N ASN A 21 0.04 10.74 12.11
CA ASN A 21 0.26 10.21 13.46
C ASN A 21 -0.88 9.31 13.95
N ALA A 22 -1.94 9.13 13.13
CA ALA A 22 -3.06 8.27 13.49
C ALA A 22 -2.55 6.83 13.66
N PRO A 23 -3.04 6.10 14.69
CA PRO A 23 -2.65 4.71 14.90
C PRO A 23 -2.95 3.89 13.65
N LEU A 24 -2.13 2.86 13.43
CA LEU A 24 -2.33 1.92 12.34
C LEU A 24 -3.61 1.12 12.61
N GLY A 25 -4.48 1.02 11.60
CA GLY A 25 -5.62 0.12 11.61
C GLY A 25 -5.20 -1.35 11.44
N GLU A 26 -6.19 -2.24 11.40
CA GLU A 26 -5.99 -3.66 11.11
C GLU A 26 -5.27 -3.85 9.77
N ASP A 27 -4.19 -4.63 9.80
CA ASP A 27 -3.33 -4.93 8.65
C ASP A 27 -2.72 -3.70 7.95
N GLU A 28 -2.78 -2.53 8.59
CA GLU A 28 -2.15 -1.32 8.09
C GLU A 28 -0.68 -1.23 8.48
N TYR A 29 0.13 -0.70 7.58
CA TYR A 29 1.55 -0.49 7.82
C TYR A 29 2.05 0.72 7.02
N ASP A 30 3.01 1.43 7.58
CA ASP A 30 3.62 2.61 6.97
C ASP A 30 4.98 2.25 6.37
N VAL A 31 5.19 2.60 5.10
CA VAL A 31 6.50 2.49 4.44
C VAL A 31 7.07 3.88 4.24
N ARG A 32 8.26 4.11 4.81
CA ARG A 32 8.99 5.37 4.71
C ARG A 32 10.01 5.31 3.59
N PHE A 33 9.84 6.17 2.61
CA PHE A 33 10.80 6.45 1.56
C PHE A 33 11.57 7.72 1.92
N GLY A 34 12.90 7.63 1.98
CA GLY A 34 13.78 8.79 2.19
C GLY A 34 13.80 9.71 0.97
N ASP A 35 14.98 10.07 0.48
CA ASP A 35 15.10 11.05 -0.61
C ASP A 35 14.75 10.49 -2.00
N SER A 36 14.51 9.18 -2.11
CA SER A 36 14.17 8.58 -3.41
C SER A 36 12.86 9.14 -3.97
N ARG A 37 12.96 9.71 -5.19
CA ARG A 37 11.80 10.15 -5.97
C ARG A 37 11.21 9.05 -6.84
N LEU A 38 12.00 8.02 -7.14
CA LEU A 38 11.60 6.87 -7.95
C LEU A 38 11.28 5.68 -7.04
N LEU A 39 9.98 5.47 -6.81
CA LEU A 39 9.49 4.35 -6.01
C LEU A 39 9.41 3.07 -6.86
N GLY A 40 8.96 3.19 -8.11
CA GLY A 40 8.78 2.06 -9.03
C GLY A 40 7.74 1.07 -8.54
N MET A 41 6.47 1.44 -8.68
CA MET A 41 5.30 0.60 -8.47
C MET A 41 4.18 1.06 -9.41
N TYR A 42 3.38 0.12 -9.90
CA TYR A 42 2.14 0.41 -10.62
C TYR A 42 0.95 0.29 -9.69
N LEU A 43 0.02 1.21 -9.84
CA LEU A 43 -1.22 1.27 -9.07
C LEU A 43 -2.40 1.14 -10.02
N GLU A 44 -3.40 0.38 -9.63
CA GLU A 44 -4.66 0.26 -10.37
C GLU A 44 -5.85 0.30 -9.41
N LYS A 45 -7.03 0.54 -9.97
CA LYS A 45 -8.29 0.35 -9.25
C LYS A 45 -8.77 -1.06 -9.45
N VAL A 46 -8.67 -1.86 -8.39
CA VAL A 46 -9.29 -3.19 -8.32
C VAL A 46 -10.56 -3.02 -7.50
N ASP A 47 -11.71 -3.21 -8.13
CA ASP A 47 -13.02 -2.81 -7.62
C ASP A 47 -13.05 -1.30 -7.26
N THR A 48 -12.93 -0.98 -5.98
CA THR A 48 -12.94 0.39 -5.45
C THR A 48 -11.64 0.76 -4.75
N GLU A 49 -10.68 -0.17 -4.67
CA GLU A 49 -9.45 -0.02 -3.88
C GLU A 49 -8.26 0.33 -4.78
N LEU A 50 -7.43 1.26 -4.32
CA LEU A 50 -6.20 1.65 -5.02
C LEU A 50 -5.10 0.66 -4.66
N CYS A 51 -4.82 -0.29 -5.53
CA CYS A 51 -3.96 -1.44 -5.23
C CYS A 51 -2.64 -1.40 -5.99
N VAL A 52 -1.58 -1.93 -5.37
CA VAL A 52 -0.29 -2.15 -6.05
C VAL A 52 -0.40 -3.39 -6.94
N THR A 53 -0.28 -3.26 -8.25
CA THR A 53 -0.45 -4.41 -9.17
C THR A 53 0.86 -4.99 -9.68
N SER A 54 1.92 -4.19 -9.75
CA SER A 54 3.23 -4.69 -10.17
C SER A 54 4.37 -3.77 -9.77
N PHE A 55 5.58 -4.32 -9.77
CA PHE A 55 6.82 -3.58 -9.59
C PHE A 55 7.60 -3.58 -10.92
N PRO A 56 7.75 -2.42 -11.59
CA PRO A 56 8.58 -2.32 -12.78
C PRO A 56 10.04 -2.66 -12.45
N ARG A 57 10.76 -3.17 -13.46
CA ARG A 57 12.22 -3.33 -13.40
C ARG A 57 12.89 -2.14 -14.07
N GLY A 58 13.98 -1.65 -13.49
CA GLY A 58 14.82 -0.63 -14.09
C GLY A 58 15.72 -1.19 -15.20
N ALA A 59 16.54 -0.33 -15.80
CA ALA A 59 17.56 -0.75 -16.74
C ALA A 59 18.44 -1.86 -16.12
N LYS A 60 18.67 -2.94 -16.87
CA LYS A 60 19.37 -4.17 -16.43
C LYS A 60 18.65 -4.99 -15.34
N GLY A 61 17.34 -4.85 -15.19
CA GLY A 61 16.55 -5.69 -14.26
C GLY A 61 16.57 -5.21 -12.81
N GLY A 62 17.10 -4.02 -12.53
CA GLY A 62 17.23 -3.50 -11.17
C GLY A 62 15.88 -3.24 -10.49
N MET A 63 15.75 -3.61 -9.21
CA MET A 63 14.59 -3.28 -8.37
C MET A 63 14.55 -1.77 -8.04
N PHE A 64 13.34 -1.20 -7.96
CA PHE A 64 13.12 0.16 -7.45
C PHE A 64 12.79 0.17 -5.95
N GLY A 65 12.66 1.36 -5.35
CA GLY A 65 12.51 1.52 -3.90
C GLY A 65 11.34 0.77 -3.28
N ALA A 66 10.19 0.73 -3.95
CA ALA A 66 8.99 0.04 -3.49
C ALA A 66 9.20 -1.47 -3.39
N GLU A 67 9.85 -2.09 -4.38
CA GLU A 67 10.17 -3.51 -4.34
C GLU A 67 11.37 -3.81 -3.42
N LYS A 68 12.41 -2.96 -3.45
CA LYS A 68 13.62 -3.11 -2.64
C LYS A 68 13.34 -3.14 -1.14
N CYS A 69 12.31 -2.43 -0.68
CA CYS A 69 11.97 -2.40 0.74
C CYS A 69 11.40 -3.74 1.25
N ARG A 70 10.94 -4.63 0.35
CA ARG A 70 10.35 -5.96 0.64
C ARG A 70 9.19 -5.96 1.63
N GLN A 71 8.58 -4.80 1.89
CA GLN A 71 7.44 -4.65 2.78
C GLN A 71 6.11 -4.61 2.02
N ILE A 72 6.14 -4.18 0.75
CA ILE A 72 4.93 -3.95 -0.04
C ILE A 72 4.58 -5.22 -0.82
N GLY A 73 3.37 -5.73 -0.60
CA GLY A 73 2.80 -6.84 -1.35
C GLY A 73 2.06 -6.38 -2.61
N ILE A 74 1.97 -7.28 -3.59
CA ILE A 74 1.02 -7.13 -4.70
C ILE A 74 -0.40 -7.27 -4.17
N PHE A 75 -1.31 -6.46 -4.69
CA PHE A 75 -2.68 -6.20 -4.23
C PHE A 75 -2.81 -5.51 -2.87
N ASP A 76 -1.73 -5.04 -2.25
CA ASP A 76 -1.84 -4.19 -1.07
C ASP A 76 -2.44 -2.84 -1.44
N THR A 77 -3.31 -2.33 -0.57
CA THR A 77 -4.08 -1.11 -0.83
C THR A 77 -3.34 0.11 -0.32
N VAL A 78 -3.22 1.13 -1.16
CA VAL A 78 -2.67 2.44 -0.80
C VAL A 78 -3.75 3.29 -0.14
N LEU A 79 -3.56 3.61 1.14
CA LEU A 79 -4.55 4.37 1.92
C LEU A 79 -4.27 5.87 1.89
N GLN A 80 -3.02 6.25 2.20
CA GLN A 80 -2.62 7.66 2.28
C GLN A 80 -1.13 7.87 2.02
N ALA A 81 -0.75 9.11 1.70
CA ALA A 81 0.63 9.55 1.59
C ALA A 81 0.85 10.83 2.42
N ASN A 82 1.77 10.81 3.39
CA ASN A 82 2.04 11.90 4.34
C ASN A 82 0.75 12.47 4.99
N GLY A 83 -0.14 11.60 5.43
CA GLY A 83 -1.42 12.01 6.01
C GLY A 83 -2.51 12.38 4.98
N HIS A 84 -2.20 12.38 3.69
CA HIS A 84 -3.18 12.69 2.64
C HIS A 84 -3.92 11.43 2.18
N PRO A 85 -5.24 11.30 2.37
CA PRO A 85 -5.99 10.14 1.93
C PRO A 85 -5.99 10.04 0.40
N LEU A 86 -5.84 8.83 -0.12
CA LEU A 86 -5.74 8.54 -1.56
C LEU A 86 -6.84 7.62 -2.07
N GLN A 87 -7.56 6.95 -1.17
CA GLN A 87 -8.56 5.91 -1.50
C GLN A 87 -9.65 6.41 -2.47
N HIS A 88 -10.11 7.65 -2.32
CA HIS A 88 -11.21 8.20 -3.14
C HIS A 88 -10.75 8.72 -4.50
N TYR A 89 -9.44 8.81 -4.76
CA TYR A 89 -8.94 9.32 -6.02
C TYR A 89 -8.85 8.24 -7.08
N GLN A 90 -9.08 8.67 -8.33
CA GLN A 90 -8.66 7.92 -9.51
C GLN A 90 -7.14 7.77 -9.53
N VAL A 91 -6.65 6.71 -10.19
CA VAL A 91 -5.23 6.32 -10.20
C VAL A 91 -4.32 7.50 -10.57
N ASP A 92 -4.59 8.19 -11.68
CA ASP A 92 -3.78 9.34 -12.13
C ASP A 92 -3.68 10.45 -11.08
N ARG A 93 -4.79 10.75 -10.40
CA ARG A 93 -4.83 11.78 -9.37
C ARG A 93 -4.07 11.31 -8.14
N ALA A 94 -4.25 10.07 -7.70
CA ALA A 94 -3.48 9.51 -6.59
C ALA A 94 -1.97 9.55 -6.87
N LEU A 95 -1.54 9.18 -8.07
CA LEU A 95 -0.13 9.26 -8.49
C LEU A 95 0.41 10.69 -8.47
N LYS A 96 -0.36 11.66 -8.98
CA LYS A 96 0.01 13.09 -8.89
C LYS A 96 0.17 13.54 -7.44
N MET A 97 -0.76 13.13 -6.57
CA MET A 97 -0.72 13.48 -5.14
C MET A 97 0.48 12.87 -4.42
N ILE A 98 0.83 11.61 -4.70
CA ILE A 98 2.03 10.94 -4.16
C ILE A 98 3.31 11.65 -4.63
N LYS A 99 3.39 11.98 -5.93
CA LYS A 99 4.56 12.67 -6.52
C LYS A 99 4.77 14.07 -5.93
N ALA A 100 3.70 14.77 -5.57
CA ALA A 100 3.75 16.11 -5.00
C ALA A 100 4.12 16.17 -3.51
N GLN A 101 4.17 15.04 -2.79
CA GLN A 101 4.48 15.02 -1.37
C GLN A 101 5.95 15.38 -1.08
N THR A 102 6.16 16.06 0.05
CA THR A 102 7.50 16.34 0.61
C THR A 102 8.20 15.03 1.02
N ARG A 103 9.54 15.09 1.10
CA ARG A 103 10.35 13.99 1.63
C ARG A 103 10.69 14.24 3.10
N PRO A 104 10.78 13.18 3.93
CA PRO A 104 10.54 11.77 3.60
C PRO A 104 9.07 11.50 3.27
N LEU A 105 8.83 10.62 2.30
CA LEU A 105 7.50 10.22 1.89
C LEU A 105 7.11 8.97 2.67
N VAL A 106 6.09 9.07 3.51
CA VAL A 106 5.47 7.96 4.23
C VAL A 106 4.17 7.62 3.51
N ILE A 107 4.07 6.40 3.00
CA ILE A 107 2.83 5.87 2.42
C ILE A 107 2.28 4.81 3.36
N ARG A 108 1.01 4.95 3.71
CA ARG A 108 0.28 3.93 4.45
C ARG A 108 -0.36 2.95 3.49
N PHE A 109 -0.09 1.68 3.73
CA PHE A 109 -0.67 0.56 3.01
C PHE A 109 -1.56 -0.26 3.94
N ARG A 110 -2.39 -1.11 3.35
CA ARG A 110 -3.08 -2.21 4.03
C ARG A 110 -2.81 -3.51 3.30
N LYS A 111 -2.54 -4.59 4.02
CA LYS A 111 -2.33 -5.90 3.40
C LYS A 111 -3.56 -6.35 2.61
N SER A 112 -3.32 -7.02 1.49
CA SER A 112 -4.39 -7.50 0.62
C SER A 112 -5.24 -8.60 1.29
N LYS A 113 -6.51 -8.28 1.56
CA LYS A 113 -7.49 -9.30 1.98
C LYS A 113 -7.73 -10.35 0.89
N ARG A 114 -7.64 -9.98 -0.39
CA ARG A 114 -7.79 -10.89 -1.54
C ARG A 114 -6.73 -11.98 -1.56
N VAL A 115 -5.46 -11.58 -1.38
CA VAL A 115 -4.36 -12.54 -1.30
C VAL A 115 -4.50 -13.39 -0.04
N GLN A 116 -4.87 -12.78 1.09
CA GLN A 116 -5.04 -13.49 2.35
C GLN A 116 -6.14 -14.56 2.25
N THR A 117 -7.29 -14.27 1.63
CA THR A 117 -8.36 -15.27 1.41
C THR A 117 -7.86 -16.51 0.67
N LEU A 118 -7.10 -16.35 -0.42
CA LEU A 118 -6.57 -17.51 -1.15
C LEU A 118 -5.51 -18.27 -0.34
N VAL A 119 -4.71 -17.57 0.46
CA VAL A 119 -3.75 -18.21 1.38
C VAL A 119 -4.46 -18.99 2.48
N ASP A 120 -5.55 -18.45 3.03
CA ASP A 120 -6.38 -19.11 4.04
C ASP A 120 -7.10 -20.35 3.48
N MET A 121 -7.35 -20.39 2.16
CA MET A 121 -7.84 -21.58 1.44
C MET A 121 -6.77 -22.66 1.24
N GLY A 122 -5.51 -22.39 1.60
CA GLY A 122 -4.40 -23.34 1.52
C GLY A 122 -3.49 -23.17 0.30
N PHE A 123 -3.70 -22.15 -0.54
CA PHE A 123 -2.81 -21.88 -1.68
C PHE A 123 -1.53 -21.16 -1.23
N SER A 124 -0.42 -21.41 -1.93
CA SER A 124 0.79 -20.63 -1.70
C SER A 124 0.57 -19.16 -2.08
N ARG A 125 1.26 -18.24 -1.39
CA ARG A 125 1.16 -16.79 -1.67
C ARG A 125 1.52 -16.46 -3.12
N GLU A 126 2.52 -17.15 -3.67
CA GLU A 126 2.97 -16.96 -5.05
C GLU A 126 1.89 -17.36 -6.06
N LEU A 127 1.23 -18.50 -5.85
CA LEU A 127 0.11 -18.96 -6.67
C LEU A 127 -1.08 -18.00 -6.54
N ALA A 128 -1.43 -17.60 -5.32
CA ALA A 128 -2.52 -16.66 -5.05
C ALA A 128 -2.34 -15.34 -5.79
N VAL A 129 -1.15 -14.73 -5.70
CA VAL A 129 -0.83 -13.49 -6.41
C VAL A 129 -0.89 -13.69 -7.92
N SER A 130 -0.31 -14.79 -8.44
CA SER A 130 -0.33 -15.08 -9.88
C SER A 130 -1.76 -15.26 -10.41
N ALA A 131 -2.60 -15.99 -9.68
CA ALA A 131 -3.99 -16.21 -10.04
C ALA A 131 -4.80 -14.90 -10.02
N LEU A 132 -4.63 -14.08 -8.98
CA LEU A 132 -5.28 -12.78 -8.89
C LEU A 132 -4.85 -11.85 -10.04
N LEU A 133 -3.56 -11.83 -10.41
CA LEU A 133 -3.10 -11.05 -11.56
C LEU A 133 -3.75 -11.52 -12.87
N LYS A 134 -3.87 -12.84 -13.09
CA LYS A 134 -4.52 -13.41 -14.28
C LYS A 134 -6.03 -13.16 -14.33
N LYS A 135 -6.66 -12.96 -13.17
CA LYS A 135 -8.10 -12.79 -13.02
C LYS A 135 -8.48 -11.36 -12.58
N ASN A 136 -7.60 -10.39 -12.82
CA ASN A 136 -7.84 -8.96 -12.56
C ASN A 136 -8.29 -8.66 -11.12
N GLY A 137 -7.79 -9.42 -10.14
CA GLY A 137 -8.13 -9.26 -8.73
C GLY A 137 -9.44 -9.93 -8.31
N ASP A 138 -10.15 -10.64 -9.19
CA ASP A 138 -11.34 -11.41 -8.82
C ASP A 138 -10.93 -12.64 -7.99
N VAL A 139 -11.34 -12.67 -6.73
CA VAL A 139 -10.99 -13.73 -5.77
C VAL A 139 -11.62 -15.07 -6.15
N GLN A 140 -12.88 -15.07 -6.61
CA GLN A 140 -13.58 -16.31 -6.95
C GLN A 140 -12.99 -16.94 -8.21
N ALA A 141 -12.77 -16.14 -9.25
CA ALA A 141 -12.15 -16.61 -10.48
C ALA A 141 -10.68 -17.02 -10.25
N ALA A 142 -9.96 -16.34 -9.36
CA ALA A 142 -8.61 -16.72 -8.97
C ALA A 142 -8.58 -18.05 -8.20
N ALA A 143 -9.51 -18.26 -7.26
CA ALA A 143 -9.63 -19.53 -6.54
C ALA A 143 -9.86 -20.71 -7.51
N ASN A 144 -10.81 -20.56 -8.44
CA ASN A 144 -11.08 -21.57 -9.46
C ASN A 144 -9.82 -21.89 -10.29
N TYR A 145 -9.09 -20.84 -10.71
CA TYR A 145 -7.82 -21.00 -11.43
C TYR A 145 -6.76 -21.74 -10.61
N CYS A 146 -6.65 -21.46 -9.31
CA CYS A 146 -5.72 -22.18 -8.42
C CYS A 146 -6.05 -23.67 -8.33
N PHE A 147 -7.33 -24.03 -8.20
CA PHE A 147 -7.76 -25.43 -8.17
C PHE A 147 -7.44 -26.16 -9.49
N GLU A 148 -7.72 -25.53 -10.64
CA GLU A 148 -7.40 -26.08 -11.96
C GLU A 148 -5.89 -26.28 -12.17
N THR A 149 -5.04 -25.40 -11.61
CA THR A 149 -3.58 -25.49 -11.77
C THR A 149 -2.93 -26.50 -10.81
N THR A 150 -3.62 -26.88 -9.74
CA THR A 150 -3.11 -27.81 -8.70
C THR A 150 -3.67 -29.23 -8.87
N SER A 151 -4.65 -29.41 -9.77
CA SER A 151 -5.22 -30.71 -10.17
C SER A 151 -4.33 -31.43 -11.17
#